data_AF-A0A454CXK0-F1
#
_entry.id   AF-A0A454CXK0-F1
#
_cell.length_a   1.000
_cell.length_b   1.000
_cell.length_c   1.000
_cell.angle_alpha   90.00
_cell.angle_beta   90.00
_cell.angle_gamma   90.00
#
_symmetry.space_group_name_H-M   'P 1'
#
loop_
_entity.id
_entity.type
_entity.pdbx_description
1 polymer ?
#
loop_
_entity_poly.entity_id
_entity_poly.type
_entity_poly.pdbx_seq_one_letter_code
_entity_poly.pdbx_strand_id
1 'polypeptide(L)'
;MILSTIAAFGSLNAPISQRKIEKKLSAQHHLMLPENGFKNAVASVRKKFRQLTKNHVEAPKSLIENIHRKGYFVPYDSQHAQKDGLLQQARIHQQATHSIRRAIGICLRSRALYLNLLFFLVFTIILYVAICFYTISTIVRQNYFDDAMDFAHDLAQRSCFEHEDRLRGLFDNIQLVESALMTDKHNIRCLVTPEAVVPVNERDRNLWLNNESYTTHSFFFDGAEVLVRVKNINLANSIESHMSRMFLSGMKVCTNTGTALEIGDTQGNSFLYNVNDNGYKEIYYVSGPITSILVLSFILMFIARHKKLRSLVSYLWAIRQFTLKLEPIHNTSNRQNIHYEVLSR
;
A
#
# COMPACT_ATOMS: atom_id res chain seq x y z
N MET A 1 44.46 21.89 43.44
CA MET A 1 45.66 21.39 44.15
C MET A 1 45.30 20.24 45.09
N ILE A 2 44.78 20.47 46.30
CA ILE A 2 44.48 19.35 47.23
C ILE A 2 43.43 18.37 46.67
N LEU A 3 42.32 18.90 46.13
CA LEU A 3 41.27 18.06 45.53
C LEU A 3 41.78 17.25 44.33
N SER A 4 42.59 17.86 43.46
CA SER A 4 43.16 17.18 42.28
C SER A 4 44.13 16.08 42.67
N THR A 5 44.95 16.28 43.72
CA THR A 5 45.85 15.22 44.22
C THR A 5 45.08 14.07 44.86
N ILE A 6 43.99 14.34 45.59
CA ILE A 6 43.14 13.28 46.16
C ILE A 6 42.39 12.53 45.05
N ALA A 7 41.82 13.23 44.07
CA ALA A 7 41.09 12.62 42.95
C ALA A 7 41.99 11.75 42.05
N ALA A 8 43.24 12.15 41.85
CA ALA A 8 44.19 11.41 41.00
C ALA A 8 44.74 10.13 41.66
N PHE A 9 44.76 10.07 43.00
CA PHE A 9 45.50 9.01 43.71
C PHE A 9 44.70 8.30 44.81
N GLY A 10 43.49 8.75 45.14
CA GLY A 10 42.62 8.14 46.14
C GLY A 10 41.36 7.58 45.48
N SER A 11 41.09 6.30 45.72
CA SER A 11 39.82 5.64 45.34
C SER A 11 39.17 5.03 46.58
N LEU A 12 37.89 4.64 46.46
CA LEU A 12 37.16 3.97 47.54
C LEU A 12 37.91 2.73 48.06
N ASN A 13 38.53 1.96 47.16
CA ASN A 13 39.25 0.73 47.49
C ASN A 13 40.70 0.98 47.94
N ALA A 14 41.26 2.16 47.66
CA ALA A 14 42.62 2.55 48.03
C ALA A 14 42.68 4.05 48.40
N PRO A 15 42.23 4.43 49.61
CA PRO A 15 42.27 5.82 50.05
C PRO A 15 43.72 6.28 50.27
N ILE A 16 44.00 7.55 49.99
CA ILE A 16 45.34 8.11 50.13
C ILE A 16 45.53 8.75 51.53
N SER A 17 46.61 8.40 52.22
CA SER A 17 46.90 8.91 53.57
C SER A 17 47.37 10.37 53.53
N GLN A 18 47.07 11.13 54.60
CA GLN A 18 47.45 12.55 54.73
C GLN A 18 48.95 12.78 54.47
N ARG A 19 49.82 11.97 55.07
CA ARG A 19 51.29 12.05 54.89
C ARG A 19 51.73 11.86 53.43
N LYS A 20 51.05 10.99 52.67
CA LYS A 20 51.32 10.79 51.24
C LYS A 20 50.84 11.98 50.41
N ILE A 21 49.72 12.61 50.78
CA ILE A 21 49.19 13.79 50.09
C ILE A 21 50.14 14.98 50.32
N GLU A 22 50.55 15.23 51.55
CA GLU A 22 51.48 16.30 51.91
C GLU A 22 52.84 16.13 51.22
N LYS A 23 53.38 14.91 51.18
CA LYS A 23 54.62 14.61 50.43
C LYS A 23 54.48 14.86 48.94
N LYS A 24 53.30 14.60 48.36
CA LYS A 24 53.03 14.88 46.94
C LYS A 24 52.82 16.36 46.66
N LEU A 25 52.17 17.09 47.57
CA LEU A 25 51.99 18.54 47.48
C LEU A 25 53.33 19.28 47.58
N SER A 26 54.23 18.85 48.48
CA SER A 26 55.57 19.42 48.57
C SER A 26 56.42 19.10 47.34
N ALA A 27 56.30 17.89 46.78
CA ALA A 27 57.04 17.48 45.59
C ALA A 27 56.55 18.15 44.29
N GLN A 28 55.23 18.36 44.13
CA GLN A 28 54.65 18.88 42.88
C GLN A 28 54.44 20.40 42.89
N HIS A 29 54.30 21.00 44.07
CA HIS A 29 53.90 22.41 44.20
C HIS A 29 54.77 23.20 45.19
N HIS A 30 55.88 22.62 45.69
CA HIS A 30 56.80 23.24 46.67
C HIS A 30 56.09 23.84 47.90
N LEU A 31 54.96 23.25 48.29
CA LEU A 31 54.09 23.76 49.33
C LEU A 31 54.23 22.93 50.61
N MET A 32 54.67 23.58 51.69
CA MET A 32 54.66 23.03 53.04
C MET A 32 53.40 23.54 53.75
N LEU A 33 52.52 22.62 54.15
CA LEU A 33 51.33 22.97 54.91
C LEU A 33 51.70 23.10 56.41
N PRO A 34 51.18 24.12 57.12
CA PRO A 34 51.37 24.23 58.57
C PRO A 34 50.68 23.07 59.30
N GLU A 35 51.02 22.87 60.57
CA GLU A 35 50.42 21.83 61.40
C GLU A 35 48.89 21.98 61.44
N ASN A 36 48.16 20.87 61.20
CA ASN A 36 46.70 20.84 60.96
C ASN A 36 46.18 21.59 59.71
N GLY A 37 47.05 22.22 58.91
CA GLY A 37 46.70 22.97 57.70
C GLY A 37 45.98 22.13 56.65
N PHE A 38 46.32 20.84 56.53
CA PHE A 38 45.63 19.92 55.62
C PHE A 38 44.15 19.73 55.96
N LYS A 39 43.82 19.51 57.24
CA LYS A 39 42.42 19.33 57.69
C LYS A 39 41.59 20.60 57.44
N ASN A 40 42.18 21.77 57.71
CA ASN A 40 41.54 23.07 57.47
C ASN A 40 41.29 23.30 55.98
N ALA A 41 42.26 22.94 55.13
CA ALA A 41 42.12 23.08 53.69
C ALA A 41 41.05 22.12 53.12
N VAL A 42 40.98 20.87 53.58
CA VAL A 42 39.91 19.94 53.19
C VAL A 42 38.54 20.45 53.64
N ALA A 43 38.41 20.98 54.86
CA ALA A 43 37.17 21.57 55.35
C ALA A 43 36.74 22.80 54.53
N SER A 44 37.69 23.67 54.20
CA SER A 44 37.45 24.85 53.35
C SER A 44 36.97 24.45 51.95
N VAL A 45 37.61 23.44 51.33
CA VAL A 45 37.21 22.90 50.02
C VAL A 45 35.79 22.33 50.06
N ARG A 46 35.45 21.53 51.08
CA ARG A 46 34.08 21.00 51.26
C ARG A 46 33.06 22.13 51.43
N LYS A 47 33.38 23.16 52.22
CA LYS A 47 32.50 24.32 52.44
C LYS A 47 32.28 25.11 51.15
N LYS A 48 33.35 25.42 50.41
CA LYS A 48 33.28 26.15 49.14
C LYS A 48 32.47 25.39 48.09
N PHE A 49 32.67 24.07 47.99
CA PHE A 49 31.89 23.24 47.07
C PHE A 49 30.41 23.24 47.41
N ARG A 50 30.05 23.03 48.69
CA ARG A 50 28.65 23.06 49.15
C ARG A 50 27.97 24.40 48.87
N GLN A 51 28.70 25.51 48.96
CA GLN A 51 28.17 26.83 48.64
C GLN A 51 27.91 26.98 47.13
N LEU A 52 28.79 26.47 46.28
CA LEU A 52 28.64 26.52 44.81
C LEU A 52 27.54 25.59 44.29
N THR A 53 27.33 24.44 44.92
CA THR A 53 26.36 23.43 44.45
C THR A 53 24.98 23.55 45.11
N LYS A 54 24.77 24.53 45.98
CA LYS A 54 23.55 24.71 46.80
C LYS A 54 22.25 24.71 45.98
N ASN A 55 22.30 25.18 44.73
CA ASN A 55 21.11 25.32 43.87
C ASN A 55 20.99 24.22 42.80
N HIS A 56 21.98 23.32 42.67
CA HIS A 56 22.08 22.40 41.52
C HIS A 56 22.11 20.91 41.92
N VAL A 57 22.32 20.58 43.19
CA VAL A 57 22.42 19.18 43.64
C VAL A 57 21.60 18.98 44.92
N GLU A 58 20.50 18.25 44.81
CA GLU A 58 19.71 17.78 45.94
C GLU A 58 20.34 16.48 46.48
N ALA A 59 20.75 16.46 47.77
CA ALA A 59 21.28 15.31 48.54
C ALA A 59 22.83 15.10 48.59
N PRO A 60 23.38 14.50 49.67
CA PRO A 60 24.39 15.12 50.54
C PRO A 60 25.75 14.42 50.47
N LYS A 61 26.18 13.95 49.29
CA LYS A 61 27.48 13.28 49.18
C LYS A 61 28.60 14.30 49.32
N SER A 62 29.45 14.12 50.31
CA SER A 62 30.56 15.04 50.58
C SER A 62 31.63 14.91 49.48
N LEU A 63 32.11 16.03 48.95
CA LEU A 63 33.08 16.05 47.85
C LEU A 63 34.36 15.24 48.10
N ILE A 64 34.78 15.14 49.36
CA ILE A 64 35.92 14.33 49.80
C ILE A 64 35.41 13.52 50.98
N GLU A 65 35.52 12.20 50.91
CA GLU A 65 35.22 11.31 52.03
C GLU A 65 36.50 10.88 52.73
N ASN A 66 36.38 10.56 54.02
CA ASN A 66 37.48 10.08 54.84
C ASN A 66 37.12 8.70 55.37
N ILE A 67 38.00 7.73 55.18
CA ILE A 67 37.94 6.43 55.85
C ILE A 67 38.88 6.50 57.04
N HIS A 68 38.31 6.37 58.24
CA HIS A 68 39.05 6.44 59.50
C HIS A 68 40.30 5.54 59.46
N ARG A 69 41.46 6.11 59.85
CA ARG A 69 42.80 5.48 59.84
C ARG A 69 43.35 5.04 58.46
N LYS A 70 42.59 5.14 57.37
CA LYS A 70 43.07 4.75 56.02
C LYS A 70 43.41 5.95 55.14
N GLY A 71 42.59 7.00 55.13
CA GLY A 71 42.88 8.22 54.37
C GLY A 71 41.66 8.86 53.72
N TYR A 72 41.93 9.66 52.69
CA TYR A 72 40.93 10.46 51.97
C TYR A 72 40.73 9.94 50.55
N PHE A 73 39.53 10.04 50.03
CA PHE A 73 39.20 9.73 48.63
C PHE A 73 38.03 10.62 48.14
N VAL A 74 37.85 10.72 46.83
CA VAL A 74 36.72 11.42 46.22
C VAL A 74 35.68 10.37 45.83
N PRO A 75 34.45 10.40 46.37
CA PRO A 75 33.41 9.38 46.15
C PRO A 75 32.65 9.57 44.83
N TYR A 76 32.98 10.62 44.08
CA TYR A 76 32.56 10.71 42.70
C TYR A 76 33.40 9.71 41.93
N ASP A 77 32.75 8.67 41.41
CA ASP A 77 33.31 7.93 40.30
C ASP A 77 33.82 8.98 39.32
N SER A 78 35.08 8.88 38.91
CA SER A 78 35.52 9.49 37.65
C SER A 78 34.71 8.76 36.57
N GLN A 79 33.45 9.14 36.45
CA GLN A 79 32.39 8.43 35.75
C GLN A 79 32.85 8.27 34.33
N HIS A 80 33.38 7.09 33.98
CA HIS A 80 33.34 6.39 32.68
C HIS A 80 33.47 7.18 31.36
N ALA A 81 33.79 8.48 31.37
CA ALA A 81 33.86 9.36 30.21
C ALA A 81 35.24 9.27 29.55
N GLN A 82 36.24 8.75 30.27
CA GLN A 82 37.58 8.62 29.72
C GLN A 82 37.88 7.26 29.11
N LYS A 83 37.12 6.19 29.42
CA LYS A 83 37.64 4.84 29.20
C LYS A 83 37.27 4.10 27.93
N ASP A 84 36.21 4.42 27.19
CA ASP A 84 36.00 3.83 25.86
C ASP A 84 35.01 4.64 25.01
N GLY A 85 35.51 5.62 24.25
CA GLY A 85 34.70 6.37 23.29
C GLY A 85 34.06 5.46 22.23
N LEU A 86 34.73 4.35 21.88
CA LEU A 86 34.21 3.34 20.96
C LEU A 86 32.99 2.59 21.53
N LEU A 87 33.00 2.25 22.82
CA LEU A 87 31.84 1.59 23.47
C LEU A 87 30.66 2.56 23.62
N GLN A 88 30.92 3.83 23.92
CA GLN A 88 29.87 4.85 23.97
C GLN A 88 29.27 5.12 22.58
N GLN A 89 30.10 5.20 21.53
CA GLN A 89 29.66 5.34 20.15
C GLN A 89 28.79 4.15 19.71
N ALA A 90 29.20 2.93 20.06
CA ALA A 90 28.43 1.72 19.76
C ALA A 90 27.06 1.72 20.46
N ARG A 91 26.98 2.15 21.73
CA ARG A 91 25.70 2.29 22.46
C ARG A 91 24.77 3.31 21.81
N ILE A 92 25.31 4.47 21.41
CA ILE A 92 24.51 5.53 20.75
C ILE A 92 23.95 5.03 19.40
N HIS A 93 24.77 4.34 18.59
CA HIS A 93 24.28 3.75 17.34
C HIS A 93 23.21 2.68 17.57
N GLN A 94 23.36 1.82 18.59
CA GLN A 94 22.33 0.86 18.97
C GLN A 94 21.02 1.55 19.42
N GLN A 95 21.11 2.63 20.19
CA GLN A 95 19.94 3.41 20.60
C GLN A 95 19.26 4.14 19.44
N ALA A 96 20.03 4.68 18.48
CA ALA A 96 19.50 5.34 17.28
C ALA A 96 18.80 4.35 16.34
N THR A 97 19.35 3.16 16.14
CA THR A 97 18.67 2.11 15.36
C THR A 97 17.41 1.61 16.04
N HIS A 98 17.43 1.47 17.37
CA HIS A 98 16.25 1.12 18.16
C HIS A 98 15.17 2.22 18.11
N SER A 99 15.55 3.50 18.14
CA SER A 99 14.58 4.61 18.07
C SER A 99 13.87 4.68 16.72
N ILE A 100 14.58 4.41 15.61
CA ILE A 100 13.98 4.30 14.27
C ILE A 100 12.95 3.16 14.23
N ARG A 101 13.31 1.96 14.73
CA ARG A 101 12.37 0.83 14.81
C ARG A 101 11.14 1.18 15.66
N ARG A 102 11.35 1.89 16.77
CA ARG A 102 10.27 2.32 17.66
C ARG A 102 9.37 3.37 16.99
N ALA A 103 9.93 4.30 16.22
CA ALA A 103 9.19 5.29 15.45
C ALA A 103 8.33 4.64 14.36
N ILE A 104 8.89 3.65 13.64
CA ILE A 104 8.13 2.84 12.66
C ILE A 104 7.01 2.08 13.38
N GLY A 105 7.29 1.45 14.53
CA GLY A 105 6.29 0.74 15.32
C GLY A 105 5.15 1.65 15.81
N ILE A 106 5.45 2.88 16.25
CA ILE A 106 4.45 3.87 16.64
C ILE A 106 3.60 4.28 15.43
N CYS A 107 4.23 4.47 14.27
CA CYS A 107 3.53 4.82 13.03
C CYS A 107 2.57 3.71 12.57
N LEU A 108 3.02 2.46 12.62
CA LEU A 108 2.22 1.27 12.29
C LEU A 108 1.12 0.96 13.31
N ARG A 109 1.17 1.54 14.52
CA ARG A 109 0.12 1.43 15.54
C ARG A 109 -0.99 2.46 15.38
N SER A 110 -0.84 3.41 14.46
CA SER A 110 -1.84 4.45 14.21
C SER A 110 -3.12 3.86 13.62
N ARG A 111 -4.22 3.97 14.37
CA ARG A 111 -5.55 3.56 13.90
C ARG A 111 -5.98 4.32 12.63
N ALA A 112 -5.51 5.55 12.46
CA ALA A 112 -5.81 6.35 11.27
C ALA A 112 -5.20 5.75 10.00
N LEU A 113 -4.06 5.05 10.09
CA LEU A 113 -3.44 4.40 8.93
C LEU A 113 -4.34 3.27 8.41
N TYR A 114 -4.80 2.40 9.31
CA TYR A 114 -5.72 1.30 8.96
C TYR A 114 -7.07 1.81 8.46
N LEU A 115 -7.62 2.87 9.07
CA LEU A 115 -8.88 3.48 8.58
C LEU A 115 -8.73 4.07 7.18
N ASN A 116 -7.62 4.73 6.87
CA ASN A 116 -7.36 5.22 5.51
C ASN A 116 -7.21 4.06 4.52
N LEU A 117 -6.47 3.01 4.89
CA LEU A 117 -6.24 1.85 4.04
C LEU A 117 -7.56 1.12 3.75
N LEU A 118 -8.39 0.94 4.79
CA LEU A 118 -9.74 0.41 4.66
C LEU A 118 -10.62 1.28 3.76
N PHE A 119 -10.58 2.61 3.92
CA PHE A 119 -11.36 3.53 3.08
C PHE A 119 -11.00 3.39 1.61
N PHE A 120 -9.71 3.40 1.26
CA PHE A 120 -9.29 3.21 -0.14
C PHE A 120 -9.71 1.84 -0.66
N LEU A 121 -9.55 0.79 0.12
CA LEU A 121 -9.93 -0.57 -0.26
C LEU A 121 -11.44 -0.68 -0.53
N VAL A 122 -12.28 -0.18 0.38
CA VAL A 122 -13.75 -0.18 0.19
C VAL A 122 -14.15 0.67 -1.02
N PHE A 123 -13.57 1.86 -1.16
CA PHE A 123 -13.84 2.72 -2.32
C PHE A 123 -13.46 2.03 -3.63
N THR A 124 -12.31 1.35 -3.68
CA THR A 124 -11.89 0.60 -4.86
C THR A 124 -12.77 -0.60 -5.16
N ILE A 125 -13.31 -1.27 -4.15
CA ILE A 125 -14.29 -2.35 -4.36
C ILE A 125 -15.55 -1.78 -5.01
N ILE A 126 -16.10 -0.68 -4.48
CA ILE A 126 -17.30 -0.03 -5.03
C ILE A 126 -17.04 0.42 -6.47
N LEU A 127 -15.91 1.09 -6.70
CA LEU A 127 -15.53 1.55 -8.03
C LEU A 127 -15.34 0.38 -9.01
N TYR A 128 -14.72 -0.71 -8.57
CA TYR A 128 -14.53 -1.92 -9.37
C TYR A 128 -15.87 -2.51 -9.79
N VAL A 129 -16.80 -2.69 -8.85
CA VAL A 129 -18.15 -3.20 -9.13
C VAL A 129 -18.91 -2.25 -10.06
N ALA A 130 -18.81 -0.94 -9.86
CA ALA A 130 -19.46 0.05 -10.71
C ALA A 130 -18.90 0.03 -12.14
N ILE A 131 -17.57 -0.08 -12.31
CA ILE A 131 -16.94 -0.21 -13.63
C ILE A 131 -17.38 -1.50 -14.29
N CYS A 132 -17.33 -2.65 -13.58
CA CYS A 132 -17.80 -3.92 -14.12
C CYS A 132 -19.25 -3.83 -14.59
N PHE A 133 -20.15 -3.25 -13.78
CA PHE A 133 -21.55 -3.08 -14.14
C PHE A 133 -21.72 -2.15 -15.35
N TYR A 134 -20.99 -1.04 -15.41
CA TYR A 134 -21.02 -0.12 -16.54
C TYR A 134 -20.52 -0.79 -17.82
N THR A 135 -19.36 -1.45 -17.78
CA THR A 135 -18.79 -2.16 -18.94
C THR A 135 -19.70 -3.28 -19.41
N ILE A 136 -20.31 -4.02 -18.47
CA ILE A 136 -21.29 -5.06 -18.80
C ILE A 136 -22.48 -4.40 -19.50
N SER A 137 -23.08 -3.37 -18.90
CA SER A 137 -24.26 -2.70 -19.48
C SER A 137 -23.98 -2.08 -20.84
N THR A 138 -22.80 -1.51 -21.09
CA THR A 138 -22.49 -0.88 -22.38
C THR A 138 -22.18 -1.89 -23.48
N ILE A 139 -21.38 -2.93 -23.18
CA ILE A 139 -21.01 -3.95 -24.17
C ILE A 139 -22.23 -4.74 -24.64
N VAL A 140 -23.16 -4.97 -23.73
CA VAL A 140 -24.25 -5.92 -23.93
C VAL A 140 -25.50 -5.24 -24.46
N ARG A 141 -25.99 -4.20 -23.77
CA ARG A 141 -27.21 -3.51 -24.22
C ARG A 141 -26.95 -2.74 -25.50
N GLN A 142 -25.98 -1.82 -25.48
CA GLN A 142 -25.89 -0.78 -26.51
C GLN A 142 -25.40 -1.25 -27.89
N ASN A 143 -24.73 -2.40 -28.01
CA ASN A 143 -24.05 -2.78 -29.26
C ASN A 143 -24.48 -4.13 -29.83
N TYR A 144 -25.29 -4.92 -29.14
CA TYR A 144 -25.61 -6.27 -29.61
C TYR A 144 -27.07 -6.63 -29.42
N PHE A 145 -27.59 -6.46 -28.20
CA PHE A 145 -28.95 -6.90 -27.89
C PHE A 145 -30.01 -5.87 -28.27
N ASP A 146 -29.75 -4.58 -28.05
CA ASP A 146 -30.68 -3.53 -28.48
C ASP A 146 -30.79 -3.52 -30.02
N ASP A 147 -29.66 -3.60 -30.73
CA ASP A 147 -29.64 -3.67 -32.21
C ASP A 147 -30.37 -4.90 -32.77
N ALA A 148 -30.18 -6.09 -32.18
CA ALA A 148 -30.86 -7.30 -32.63
C ALA A 148 -32.36 -7.29 -32.28
N MET A 149 -32.73 -6.69 -31.15
CA MET A 149 -34.11 -6.52 -30.72
C MET A 149 -34.85 -5.51 -31.61
N ASP A 150 -34.24 -4.35 -31.86
CA ASP A 150 -34.79 -3.29 -32.71
C ASP A 150 -34.94 -3.79 -34.14
N PHE A 151 -33.95 -4.52 -34.66
CA PHE A 151 -34.07 -5.21 -35.95
C PHE A 151 -35.24 -6.19 -35.98
N ALA A 152 -35.35 -7.03 -34.95
CA ALA A 152 -36.40 -8.03 -34.88
C ALA A 152 -37.79 -7.38 -34.76
N HIS A 153 -37.88 -6.26 -34.05
CA HIS A 153 -39.10 -5.49 -33.93
C HIS A 153 -39.50 -4.84 -35.26
N ASP A 154 -38.57 -4.15 -35.92
CA ASP A 154 -38.77 -3.55 -37.24
C ASP A 154 -39.12 -4.60 -38.30
N LEU A 155 -38.49 -5.78 -38.23
CA LEU A 155 -38.80 -6.88 -39.12
C LEU A 155 -40.17 -7.49 -38.82
N ALA A 156 -40.54 -7.67 -37.54
CA ALA A 156 -41.85 -8.22 -37.14
C ALA A 156 -43.03 -7.30 -37.50
N GLN A 157 -42.82 -5.98 -37.51
CA GLN A 157 -43.84 -5.03 -38.01
C GLN A 157 -44.09 -5.18 -39.51
N ARG A 158 -43.13 -5.75 -40.25
CA ARG A 158 -43.19 -5.96 -41.69
C ARG A 158 -43.59 -7.40 -41.99
N SER A 159 -44.39 -7.60 -43.04
CA SER A 159 -44.79 -8.95 -43.44
C SER A 159 -43.73 -9.59 -44.35
N CYS A 160 -43.72 -10.92 -44.45
CA CYS A 160 -42.87 -11.65 -45.41
C CYS A 160 -43.17 -11.29 -46.89
N PHE A 161 -44.28 -10.60 -47.16
CA PHE A 161 -44.70 -10.16 -48.50
C PHE A 161 -44.41 -8.68 -48.79
N GLU A 162 -43.73 -7.99 -47.88
CA GLU A 162 -43.30 -6.63 -48.18
C GLU A 162 -42.26 -6.63 -49.31
N HIS A 163 -42.06 -5.46 -49.95
CA HIS A 163 -41.12 -5.33 -51.05
C HIS A 163 -39.72 -5.73 -50.60
N GLU A 164 -39.09 -6.63 -51.36
CA GLU A 164 -37.78 -7.21 -51.07
C GLU A 164 -36.73 -6.14 -50.73
N ASP A 165 -36.68 -5.05 -51.50
CA ASP A 165 -35.75 -3.94 -51.27
C ASP A 165 -35.89 -3.29 -49.89
N ARG A 166 -37.12 -3.22 -49.34
CA ARG A 166 -37.37 -2.64 -48.02
C ARG A 166 -36.92 -3.57 -46.89
N LEU A 167 -37.06 -4.87 -47.08
CA LEU A 167 -36.61 -5.88 -46.11
C LEU A 167 -35.08 -5.99 -46.13
N ARG A 168 -34.46 -5.93 -47.30
CA ARG A 168 -33.01 -5.89 -47.47
C ARG A 168 -32.40 -4.64 -46.84
N GLY A 169 -33.04 -3.48 -47.03
CA GLY A 169 -32.59 -2.21 -46.44
C GLY A 169 -32.56 -2.17 -44.91
N LEU A 170 -33.18 -3.14 -44.21
CA LEU A 170 -33.03 -3.26 -42.75
C LEU A 170 -31.62 -3.70 -42.33
N PHE A 171 -30.86 -4.36 -43.21
CA PHE A 171 -29.49 -4.78 -42.94
C PHE A 171 -28.46 -3.67 -43.15
N ASP A 172 -28.81 -2.61 -43.89
CA ASP A 172 -27.87 -1.52 -44.20
C ASP A 172 -27.38 -0.77 -42.94
N ASN A 173 -28.19 -0.76 -41.88
CA ASN A 173 -27.90 -0.06 -40.63
C ASN A 173 -27.35 -0.97 -39.53
N ILE A 174 -27.20 -2.27 -39.78
CA ILE A 174 -26.92 -3.26 -38.72
C ILE A 174 -25.69 -4.09 -39.07
N GLN A 175 -24.67 -4.02 -38.22
CA GLN A 175 -23.36 -4.62 -38.51
C GLN A 175 -23.22 -6.07 -38.07
N LEU A 176 -24.02 -6.53 -37.10
CA LEU A 176 -23.84 -7.84 -36.48
C LEU A 176 -24.81 -8.92 -37.00
N VAL A 177 -25.99 -8.52 -37.45
CA VAL A 177 -27.03 -9.45 -37.93
C VAL A 177 -26.74 -9.88 -39.36
N GLU A 178 -26.60 -11.19 -39.59
CA GLU A 178 -26.27 -11.72 -40.92
C GLU A 178 -27.53 -12.20 -41.67
N SER A 179 -28.50 -12.75 -40.95
CA SER A 179 -29.76 -13.23 -41.52
C SER A 179 -30.81 -13.36 -40.44
N ALA A 180 -32.08 -13.32 -40.82
CA ALA A 180 -33.18 -13.58 -39.91
C ALA A 180 -34.28 -14.42 -40.55
N LEU A 181 -34.87 -15.31 -39.76
CA LEU A 181 -36.01 -16.11 -40.15
C LEU A 181 -37.24 -15.56 -39.42
N MET A 182 -38.22 -15.12 -40.18
CA MET A 182 -39.47 -14.60 -39.63
C MET A 182 -40.61 -15.58 -39.89
N THR A 183 -41.41 -15.82 -38.87
CA THR A 183 -42.72 -16.46 -38.95
C THR A 183 -43.76 -15.41 -38.66
N ASP A 184 -44.46 -14.94 -39.70
CA ASP A 184 -45.50 -13.92 -39.58
C ASP A 184 -46.74 -14.48 -38.84
N LYS A 185 -47.65 -13.61 -38.39
CA LYS A 185 -48.93 -13.94 -37.74
C LYS A 185 -49.83 -14.87 -38.56
N HIS A 186 -49.61 -14.92 -39.88
CA HIS A 186 -50.29 -15.80 -40.81
C HIS A 186 -49.63 -17.18 -40.95
N ASN A 187 -48.64 -17.49 -40.10
CA ASN A 187 -47.83 -18.71 -40.10
C ASN A 187 -47.02 -18.91 -41.40
N ILE A 188 -46.60 -17.80 -42.00
CA ILE A 188 -45.81 -17.78 -43.23
C ILE A 188 -44.36 -17.52 -42.86
N ARG A 189 -43.46 -18.30 -43.45
CA ARG A 189 -42.03 -18.30 -43.08
C ARG A 189 -41.18 -17.76 -44.21
N CYS A 190 -40.35 -16.78 -43.91
CA CYS A 190 -39.37 -16.24 -44.83
C CYS A 190 -38.01 -16.11 -44.15
N LEU A 191 -36.97 -16.39 -44.93
CA LEU A 191 -35.58 -16.10 -44.59
C LEU A 191 -35.23 -14.81 -45.28
N VAL A 192 -34.85 -13.83 -44.47
CA VAL A 192 -34.42 -12.52 -44.91
C VAL A 192 -32.91 -12.45 -44.76
N THR A 193 -32.23 -12.17 -45.86
CA THR A 193 -30.79 -11.94 -45.93
C THR A 193 -30.54 -10.59 -46.63
N PRO A 194 -29.34 -10.00 -46.51
CA PRO A 194 -28.97 -8.80 -47.27
C PRO A 194 -29.10 -8.98 -48.79
N GLU A 195 -29.01 -10.22 -49.26
CA GLU A 195 -28.95 -10.58 -50.68
C GLU A 195 -30.33 -10.91 -51.26
N ALA A 196 -31.17 -11.61 -50.50
CA ALA A 196 -32.48 -12.08 -50.97
C ALA A 196 -33.48 -12.34 -49.82
N VAL A 197 -34.76 -12.30 -50.17
CA VAL A 197 -35.86 -12.78 -49.31
C VAL A 197 -36.46 -14.05 -49.91
N VAL A 198 -36.36 -15.16 -49.17
CA VAL A 198 -36.72 -16.50 -49.68
C VAL A 198 -37.76 -17.15 -48.76
N PRO A 199 -38.86 -17.73 -49.28
CA PRO A 199 -39.78 -18.53 -48.47
C PRO A 199 -39.11 -19.81 -47.99
N VAL A 200 -39.39 -20.24 -46.76
CA VAL A 200 -38.62 -21.31 -46.09
C VAL A 200 -39.49 -22.46 -45.63
N ASN A 201 -39.01 -23.67 -45.87
CA ASN A 201 -39.63 -24.92 -45.44
C ASN A 201 -39.15 -25.30 -44.03
N GLU A 202 -39.85 -26.18 -43.31
CA GLU A 202 -39.36 -26.69 -42.01
C GLU A 202 -37.98 -27.35 -42.10
N ARG A 203 -37.69 -28.04 -43.22
CA ARG A 203 -36.39 -28.67 -43.45
C ARG A 203 -35.27 -27.65 -43.53
N ASP A 204 -35.49 -26.57 -44.27
CA ASP A 204 -34.51 -25.52 -44.51
C ASP A 204 -34.31 -24.66 -43.25
N ARG A 205 -35.38 -24.45 -42.47
CA ARG A 205 -35.32 -23.85 -41.13
C ARG A 205 -34.43 -24.66 -40.19
N ASN A 206 -34.64 -25.98 -40.10
CA ASN A 206 -33.85 -26.83 -39.22
C ASN A 206 -32.37 -26.87 -39.64
N LEU A 207 -32.09 -26.86 -40.95
CA LEU A 207 -30.73 -26.81 -41.48
C LEU A 207 -30.06 -25.45 -41.21
N TRP A 208 -30.83 -24.36 -41.27
CA TRP A 208 -30.37 -23.02 -40.93
C TRP A 208 -30.09 -22.85 -39.42
N LEU A 209 -30.91 -23.45 -38.55
CA LEU A 209 -30.72 -23.47 -37.09
C LEU A 209 -29.53 -24.35 -36.67
N ASN A 210 -29.30 -25.46 -37.37
CA ASN A 210 -28.24 -26.41 -37.05
C ASN A 210 -26.87 -25.96 -37.60
N ASN A 211 -26.41 -24.78 -37.17
CA ASN A 211 -25.11 -24.26 -37.53
C ASN A 211 -24.39 -23.66 -36.33
N GLU A 212 -23.37 -24.38 -35.85
CA GLU A 212 -22.58 -24.03 -34.66
C GLU A 212 -21.72 -22.76 -34.84
N SER A 213 -21.53 -22.28 -36.07
CA SER A 213 -20.80 -21.03 -36.33
C SER A 213 -21.61 -19.78 -35.98
N TYR A 214 -22.89 -19.95 -35.64
CA TYR A 214 -23.83 -18.88 -35.39
C TYR A 214 -24.54 -19.03 -34.05
N THR A 215 -24.96 -17.88 -33.52
CA THR A 215 -25.84 -17.79 -32.35
C THR A 215 -27.18 -17.26 -32.84
N THR A 216 -28.27 -17.89 -32.39
CA THR A 216 -29.63 -17.53 -32.79
C THR A 216 -30.44 -17.00 -31.61
N HIS A 217 -31.21 -15.95 -31.82
CA HIS A 217 -32.13 -15.38 -30.83
C HIS A 217 -33.54 -15.44 -31.35
N SER A 218 -34.48 -15.90 -30.53
CA SER A 218 -35.91 -15.82 -30.84
C SER A 218 -36.52 -14.60 -30.15
N PHE A 219 -37.24 -13.79 -30.89
CA PHE A 219 -38.04 -12.68 -30.37
C PHE A 219 -39.49 -12.88 -30.82
N PHE A 220 -40.42 -12.58 -29.92
CA PHE A 220 -41.85 -12.72 -30.20
C PHE A 220 -42.53 -11.36 -30.06
N PHE A 221 -43.12 -10.86 -31.14
CA PHE A 221 -43.79 -9.57 -31.20
C PHE A 221 -45.12 -9.69 -31.94
N ASP A 222 -46.21 -9.23 -31.34
CA ASP A 222 -47.53 -9.10 -31.99
C ASP A 222 -48.00 -10.33 -32.82
N GLY A 223 -47.66 -11.53 -32.37
CA GLY A 223 -48.03 -12.79 -33.04
C GLY A 223 -47.06 -13.27 -34.12
N ALA A 224 -45.97 -12.53 -34.38
CA ALA A 224 -44.86 -12.94 -35.23
C ALA A 224 -43.65 -13.40 -34.38
N GLU A 225 -42.98 -14.47 -34.83
CA GLU A 225 -41.72 -14.94 -34.27
C GLU A 225 -40.58 -14.57 -35.21
N VAL A 226 -39.58 -13.83 -34.73
CA VAL A 226 -38.39 -13.47 -35.49
C VAL A 226 -37.16 -14.12 -34.84
N LEU A 227 -36.53 -15.00 -35.61
CA LEU A 227 -35.28 -15.67 -35.27
C LEU A 227 -34.12 -14.94 -35.94
N VAL A 228 -33.32 -14.22 -35.16
CA VAL A 228 -32.16 -13.46 -35.64
C VAL A 228 -30.90 -14.30 -35.51
N ARG A 229 -30.04 -14.31 -36.54
CA ARG A 229 -28.77 -15.03 -36.55
C ARG A 229 -27.59 -14.06 -36.62
N VAL A 230 -26.66 -14.25 -35.68
CA VAL A 230 -25.39 -13.51 -35.61
C VAL A 230 -24.23 -14.47 -35.69
N LYS A 231 -23.19 -14.09 -36.42
CA LYS A 231 -21.96 -14.87 -36.56
C LYS A 231 -21.13 -14.82 -35.27
N ASN A 232 -20.74 -15.98 -34.76
CA ASN A 232 -20.04 -16.09 -33.48
C ASN A 232 -18.73 -15.29 -33.46
N ILE A 233 -18.00 -15.22 -34.59
CA ILE A 233 -16.75 -14.47 -34.69
C ILE A 233 -16.95 -12.95 -34.61
N ASN A 234 -18.03 -12.42 -35.20
CA ASN A 234 -18.30 -10.99 -35.17
C ASN A 234 -18.69 -10.56 -33.75
N LEU A 235 -19.47 -11.40 -33.09
CA LEU A 235 -19.87 -11.21 -31.71
C LEU A 235 -18.69 -11.32 -30.74
N ALA A 236 -17.85 -12.35 -30.90
CA ALA A 236 -16.64 -12.51 -30.11
C ALA A 236 -15.68 -11.32 -30.29
N ASN A 237 -15.47 -10.86 -31.53
CA ASN A 237 -14.61 -9.71 -31.82
C ASN A 237 -15.17 -8.40 -31.23
N SER A 238 -16.49 -8.17 -31.37
CA SER A 238 -17.15 -7.00 -30.79
C SER A 238 -16.96 -6.99 -29.27
N ILE A 239 -17.25 -8.11 -28.61
CA ILE A 239 -17.14 -8.23 -27.15
C ILE A 239 -15.67 -8.17 -26.68
N GLU A 240 -14.74 -8.87 -27.34
CA GLU A 240 -13.31 -8.83 -26.99
C GLU A 240 -12.69 -7.43 -27.18
N SER A 241 -13.12 -6.69 -28.21
CA SER A 241 -12.62 -5.33 -28.47
C SER A 241 -13.01 -4.32 -27.38
N HIS A 242 -14.15 -4.55 -26.72
CA HIS A 242 -14.65 -3.71 -25.63
C HIS A 242 -14.34 -4.27 -24.24
N MET A 243 -13.99 -5.56 -24.13
CA MET A 243 -13.61 -6.19 -22.87
C MET A 243 -12.17 -5.84 -22.47
N SER A 244 -12.03 -5.09 -21.39
CA SER A 244 -10.74 -4.98 -20.72
C SER A 244 -10.45 -6.28 -19.94
N ARG A 245 -9.36 -6.96 -20.32
CA ARG A 245 -8.86 -8.18 -19.65
C ARG A 245 -8.52 -7.98 -18.16
N MET A 246 -8.45 -6.72 -17.68
CA MET A 246 -8.29 -6.42 -16.25
C MET A 246 -9.55 -6.66 -15.41
N PHE A 247 -10.74 -6.66 -16.03
CA PHE A 247 -12.03 -6.67 -15.35
C PHE A 247 -12.92 -7.85 -15.74
N LEU A 248 -12.84 -8.29 -16.99
CA LEU A 248 -13.61 -9.42 -17.51
C LEU A 248 -12.65 -10.39 -18.22
N SER A 249 -12.70 -11.66 -17.83
CA SER A 249 -11.90 -12.74 -18.41
C SER A 249 -12.64 -13.44 -19.53
N GLY A 250 -13.96 -13.54 -19.39
CA GLY A 250 -14.83 -14.15 -20.38
C GLY A 250 -16.31 -13.88 -20.09
N MET A 251 -17.13 -14.23 -21.06
CA MET A 251 -18.58 -14.07 -21.02
C MET A 251 -19.22 -15.30 -21.67
N LYS A 252 -20.30 -15.78 -21.08
CA LYS A 252 -21.15 -16.81 -21.66
C LYS A 252 -22.55 -16.27 -21.86
N VAL A 253 -23.01 -16.30 -23.11
CA VAL A 253 -24.35 -15.88 -23.51
C VAL A 253 -25.17 -17.11 -23.80
N CYS A 254 -26.16 -17.40 -22.97
CA CYS A 254 -27.14 -18.46 -23.20
C CYS A 254 -28.40 -17.85 -23.80
N THR A 255 -28.70 -18.19 -25.04
CA THR A 255 -29.93 -17.76 -25.71
C THR A 255 -31.11 -18.64 -25.31
N ASN A 256 -32.30 -18.10 -25.51
CA ASN A 256 -33.58 -18.79 -25.35
C ASN A 256 -33.78 -19.97 -26.31
N THR A 257 -33.00 -20.03 -27.41
CA THR A 257 -32.94 -21.13 -28.37
C THR A 257 -32.02 -22.28 -27.94
N GLY A 258 -31.31 -22.14 -26.82
CA GLY A 258 -30.43 -23.18 -26.25
C GLY A 258 -28.98 -23.13 -26.74
N THR A 259 -28.64 -22.24 -27.70
CA THR A 259 -27.25 -22.01 -28.10
C THR A 259 -26.52 -21.21 -27.03
N ALA A 260 -25.41 -21.73 -26.53
CA ALA A 260 -24.56 -21.03 -25.58
C ALA A 260 -23.27 -20.60 -26.29
N LEU A 261 -23.03 -19.29 -26.37
CA LEU A 261 -21.79 -18.76 -26.89
C LEU A 261 -20.84 -18.44 -25.74
N GLU A 262 -19.62 -18.97 -25.82
CA GLU A 262 -18.54 -18.69 -24.89
C GLU A 262 -17.52 -17.76 -25.55
N ILE A 263 -17.18 -16.68 -24.85
CA ILE A 263 -16.30 -15.63 -25.34
C ILE A 263 -15.20 -15.42 -24.31
N GLY A 264 -13.94 -15.49 -24.72
CA GLY A 264 -12.79 -15.41 -23.82
C GLY A 264 -12.64 -16.64 -22.93
N ASP A 265 -12.11 -16.45 -21.72
CA ASP A 265 -11.89 -17.51 -20.75
C ASP A 265 -13.09 -17.70 -19.81
N THR A 266 -13.83 -18.79 -20.04
CA THR A 266 -15.02 -19.22 -19.29
C THR A 266 -14.73 -20.34 -18.28
N GLN A 267 -13.47 -20.76 -18.11
CA GLN A 267 -13.06 -21.87 -17.22
C GLN A 267 -13.00 -21.46 -15.73
N GLY A 268 -13.34 -20.21 -15.40
CA GLY A 268 -13.29 -19.64 -14.05
C GLY A 268 -14.61 -19.66 -13.28
N ASN A 269 -14.62 -19.06 -12.08
CA ASN A 269 -15.84 -18.84 -11.31
C ASN A 269 -16.69 -17.73 -11.94
N SER A 270 -17.99 -17.97 -12.10
CA SER A 270 -18.94 -16.93 -12.52
C SER A 270 -19.09 -15.86 -11.44
N PHE A 271 -18.92 -14.59 -11.82
CA PHE A 271 -19.00 -13.45 -10.90
C PHE A 271 -20.40 -12.86 -10.81
N LEU A 272 -21.05 -12.69 -11.97
CA LEU A 272 -22.39 -12.10 -12.08
C LEU A 272 -23.15 -12.88 -13.15
N TYR A 273 -24.46 -13.00 -12.97
CA TYR A 273 -25.34 -13.42 -14.04
C TYR A 273 -26.50 -12.44 -14.15
N ASN A 274 -26.92 -12.17 -15.38
CA ASN A 274 -28.12 -11.41 -15.66
C ASN A 274 -29.11 -12.33 -16.37
N VAL A 275 -30.37 -12.33 -15.93
CA VAL A 275 -31.46 -13.04 -16.60
C VAL A 275 -32.47 -11.99 -16.98
N ASN A 276 -32.74 -11.87 -18.28
CA ASN A 276 -33.76 -10.96 -18.76
C ASN A 276 -35.10 -11.69 -18.90
N ASP A 277 -36.18 -10.92 -18.95
CA ASP A 277 -37.57 -11.40 -19.03
C ASP A 277 -37.82 -12.28 -20.26
N ASN A 278 -37.01 -12.13 -21.31
CA ASN A 278 -37.09 -12.91 -22.55
C ASN A 278 -36.39 -14.29 -22.47
N GLY A 279 -35.97 -14.72 -21.28
CA GLY A 279 -35.39 -16.05 -21.03
C GLY A 279 -33.92 -16.21 -21.43
N TYR A 280 -33.24 -15.12 -21.79
CA TYR A 280 -31.79 -15.15 -22.03
C TYR A 280 -31.05 -15.08 -20.68
N LYS A 281 -29.89 -15.75 -20.61
CA LYS A 281 -28.98 -15.66 -19.47
C LYS A 281 -27.57 -15.28 -19.90
N GLU A 282 -27.05 -14.19 -19.34
CA GLU A 282 -25.63 -13.84 -19.43
C GLU A 282 -24.91 -14.26 -18.17
N ILE A 283 -23.70 -14.80 -18.34
CA ILE A 283 -22.82 -15.19 -17.25
C ILE A 283 -21.46 -14.55 -17.49
N TYR A 284 -20.99 -13.78 -16.52
CA TYR A 284 -19.73 -13.05 -16.59
C TYR A 284 -18.66 -13.73 -15.76
N TYR A 285 -17.49 -13.92 -16.36
CA TYR A 285 -16.32 -14.54 -15.73
C TYR A 285 -15.24 -13.49 -15.50
N VAL A 286 -14.71 -13.45 -14.29
CA VAL A 286 -13.71 -12.48 -13.86
C VAL A 286 -12.48 -13.23 -13.38
N SER A 287 -11.31 -12.88 -13.92
CA SER A 287 -10.03 -13.45 -13.50
C SER A 287 -9.33 -12.48 -12.54
N GLY A 288 -8.91 -12.99 -11.39
CA GLY A 288 -8.13 -12.23 -10.40
C GLY A 288 -8.78 -10.93 -9.89
N PRO A 289 -10.05 -10.91 -9.44
CA PRO A 289 -10.69 -9.69 -8.96
C PRO A 289 -9.95 -9.08 -7.76
N ILE A 290 -9.43 -9.92 -6.87
CA ILE A 290 -8.67 -9.49 -5.69
C ILE A 290 -7.39 -8.76 -6.10
N THR A 291 -6.65 -9.32 -7.07
CA THR A 291 -5.41 -8.70 -7.55
C THR A 291 -5.68 -7.37 -8.22
N SER A 292 -6.72 -7.26 -9.05
CA SER A 292 -7.11 -6.00 -9.70
C SER A 292 -7.51 -4.93 -8.68
N ILE A 293 -8.31 -5.29 -7.66
CA ILE A 293 -8.72 -4.37 -6.59
C ILE A 293 -7.51 -3.89 -5.78
N LEU A 294 -6.58 -4.79 -5.42
CA LEU A 294 -5.38 -4.42 -4.67
C LEU A 294 -4.47 -3.47 -5.46
N VAL A 295 -4.25 -3.74 -6.74
CA VAL A 295 -3.45 -2.88 -7.62
C VAL A 295 -4.09 -1.50 -7.78
N LEU A 296 -5.40 -1.46 -8.04
CA LEU A 296 -6.15 -0.21 -8.17
C LEU A 296 -6.08 0.60 -6.86
N SER A 297 -6.27 -0.06 -5.72
CA SER A 297 -6.17 0.55 -4.38
C SER A 297 -4.79 1.13 -4.12
N PHE A 298 -3.74 0.41 -4.48
CA PHE A 298 -2.37 0.88 -4.33
C PHE A 298 -2.09 2.12 -5.19
N ILE A 299 -2.53 2.12 -6.45
CA ILE A 299 -2.40 3.26 -7.36
C ILE A 299 -3.15 4.49 -6.81
N LEU A 300 -4.41 4.31 -6.38
CA LEU A 300 -5.23 5.39 -5.84
C LEU A 300 -4.63 5.98 -4.56
N MET A 301 -4.13 5.11 -3.67
CA MET A 301 -3.43 5.53 -2.46
C MET A 301 -2.14 6.30 -2.80
N PHE A 302 -1.38 5.83 -3.79
CA PHE A 302 -0.15 6.50 -4.24
C PHE A 302 -0.46 7.90 -4.78
N ILE A 303 -1.48 8.04 -5.64
CA ILE A 303 -1.89 9.33 -6.20
C ILE A 303 -2.37 10.28 -5.10
N ALA A 304 -3.28 9.82 -4.22
CA ALA A 304 -3.88 10.64 -3.18
C ALA A 304 -2.87 11.09 -2.10
N ARG A 305 -1.85 10.28 -1.82
CA ARG A 305 -0.86 10.53 -0.76
C ARG A 305 0.55 10.79 -1.27
N HIS A 306 0.75 11.02 -2.57
CA HIS A 306 2.09 11.18 -3.17
C HIS A 306 2.97 12.20 -2.44
N LYS A 307 2.41 13.34 -1.99
CA LYS A 307 3.17 14.36 -1.24
C LYS A 307 3.71 13.82 0.09
N LYS A 308 2.87 13.10 0.84
CA LYS A 308 3.25 12.49 2.13
C LYS A 308 4.22 11.34 1.93
N LEU A 309 4.00 10.53 0.89
CA LEU A 309 4.89 9.43 0.55
C LEU A 309 6.27 9.96 0.16
N ARG A 310 6.33 11.03 -0.64
CA ARG A 310 7.56 11.73 -0.99
C ARG A 310 8.27 12.28 0.25
N SER A 311 7.56 12.91 1.17
CA SER A 311 8.16 13.40 2.43
C SER A 311 8.68 12.26 3.32
N LEU A 312 7.98 11.12 3.31
CA LEU A 312 8.40 9.94 4.07
C LEU A 312 9.65 9.30 3.46
N VAL A 313 9.70 9.20 2.12
CA VAL A 313 10.90 8.73 1.41
C VAL A 313 12.07 9.67 1.65
N SER A 314 11.88 10.99 1.57
CA SER A 314 12.95 11.95 1.87
C SER A 314 13.39 11.86 3.33
N TYR A 315 12.45 11.65 4.26
CA TYR A 315 12.76 11.47 5.68
C TYR A 315 13.54 10.18 5.95
N LEU A 316 13.16 9.06 5.34
CA LEU A 316 13.90 7.79 5.42
C LEU A 316 15.29 7.91 4.80
N TRP A 317 15.43 8.66 3.71
CA TRP A 317 16.71 8.93 3.07
C TRP A 317 17.61 9.81 3.95
N ALA A 318 17.05 10.87 4.55
CA ALA A 318 17.74 11.75 5.49
C ALA A 318 18.16 11.01 6.78
N ILE A 319 17.30 10.16 7.34
CA ILE A 319 17.64 9.32 8.50
C ILE A 319 18.79 8.38 8.19
N ARG A 320 18.87 7.83 6.98
CA ARG A 320 19.98 6.96 6.59
C ARG A 320 21.32 7.70 6.58
N GLN A 321 21.30 9.00 6.31
CA GLN A 321 22.47 9.87 6.35
C GLN A 321 22.77 10.41 7.74
N PHE A 322 21.76 10.44 8.62
CA PHE A 322 21.88 10.92 9.99
C PHE A 322 22.85 10.04 10.79
N THR A 323 24.05 10.57 11.04
CA THR A 323 25.08 9.90 11.83
C THR A 323 25.45 10.75 13.03
N LEU A 324 25.34 10.16 14.21
CA LEU A 324 25.81 10.76 15.45
C LEU A 324 27.26 10.32 15.66
N LYS A 325 28.20 11.26 15.73
CA LYS A 325 29.62 10.99 15.97
C LYS A 325 30.04 11.65 17.27
N LEU A 326 30.68 10.90 18.16
CA LEU A 326 31.34 11.43 19.35
C LEU A 326 32.71 12.00 18.96
N GLU A 327 32.94 13.29 19.20
CA GLU A 327 34.25 13.91 19.05
C GLU A 327 34.90 14.16 20.42
N PRO A 328 36.15 13.70 20.64
CA PRO A 328 36.85 13.92 21.89
C PRO A 328 37.29 15.38 22.01
N ILE A 329 36.95 16.02 23.13
CA ILE A 329 37.53 17.30 23.52
C ILE A 329 38.75 17.04 24.38
N HIS A 330 39.90 17.50 23.89
CA HIS A 330 41.19 17.34 24.54
C HIS A 330 41.58 18.56 25.36
N ASN A 331 42.28 18.35 26.47
CA ASN A 331 42.99 19.42 27.16
C ASN A 331 44.21 19.82 26.31
N THR A 332 44.30 21.08 25.92
CA THR A 332 45.40 21.61 25.08
C THR A 332 46.76 21.49 25.74
N SER A 333 46.84 21.45 27.08
CA SER A 333 48.10 21.32 27.83
C SER A 333 48.63 19.88 27.90
N ASN A 334 47.75 18.91 28.19
CA ASN A 334 48.15 17.54 28.51
C ASN A 334 47.70 16.51 27.45
N ARG A 335 46.99 16.94 26.40
CA ARG A 335 46.36 16.10 25.35
C ARG A 335 45.48 14.97 25.87
N GLN A 336 45.05 15.04 27.13
CA GLN A 336 44.15 14.07 27.73
C GLN A 336 42.70 14.40 27.37
N ASN A 337 41.90 13.37 27.09
CA ASN A 337 40.47 13.52 26.81
C ASN A 337 39.77 14.01 28.07
N ILE A 338 39.08 15.14 27.95
CA ILE A 338 38.29 15.74 29.02
C ILE A 338 36.89 15.10 28.99
N HIS A 339 36.25 15.12 27.84
CA HIS A 339 34.93 14.54 27.58
C HIS A 339 34.71 14.37 26.07
N TYR A 340 33.60 13.73 25.68
CA TYR A 340 33.18 13.61 24.28
C TYR A 340 31.94 14.47 24.03
N GLU A 341 31.92 15.22 22.93
CA GLU A 341 30.74 15.93 22.43
C GLU A 341 30.08 15.15 21.31
N VAL A 342 28.75 15.18 21.24
CA VAL A 342 27.98 14.53 20.19
C VAL A 342 27.74 15.52 19.05
N LEU A 343 28.26 15.21 17.87
CA LEU A 343 27.95 15.92 16.63
C LEU A 343 26.98 15.10 15.78
N SER A 344 25.88 15.72 15.37
CA SER A 344 24.98 15.20 14.34
C SER A 344 25.43 15.69 12.97
N ARG A 345 25.62 14.78 12.01
CA ARG A 345 25.78 15.09 10.59
C ARG A 345 24.61 14.56 9.78
#